data_AF-A0A220DC34-F1
#
_entry.id   AF-A0A220DC34-F1
#
_cell.length_a   1.000
_cell.length_b   1.000
_cell.length_c   1.000
_cell.angle_alpha   90.00
_cell.angle_beta   90.00
_cell.angle_gamma   90.00
#
_symmetry.space_group_name_H-M   'P 1'
#
loop_
_entity.id
_entity.type
_entity.pdbx_description
1 polymer ?
#
loop_
_entity_poly.entity_id
_entity_poly.type
_entity_poly.pdbx_seq_one_letter_code
_entity_poly.pdbx_strand_id
1 'polypeptide(L)'
;NIYGMHWLQDVDNTYGFGNTPGGGCELGPTADGPSYINTFQRGEQESVWETIPQPTCDIFKFGGTNGYLDLFVKDSSYAKQWKYTNAPDADARAIQAAYWADTWAKAQGKGADVATTVAKAGKMGDYLRYAFFDKYFKKIGNCTSTSCAAGTGKDSAHYLLSWYYSWGG
;
A
#
# COMPACT_ATOMS: atom_id res chain seq x y z
N ASN A 1 9.03 5.87 -7.63
CA ASN A 1 8.13 6.45 -6.60
C ASN A 1 6.69 6.14 -6.96
N ILE A 2 5.91 5.62 -6.00
CA ILE A 2 4.47 5.34 -6.14
C ILE A 2 3.67 6.51 -5.55
N TYR A 3 2.56 6.89 -6.18
CA TYR A 3 1.63 7.90 -5.65
C TYR A 3 0.28 7.26 -5.29
N GLY A 4 0.28 6.51 -4.20
CA GLY A 4 -0.89 5.84 -3.64
C GLY A 4 -0.74 5.73 -2.13
N MET A 5 -1.87 5.65 -1.42
CA MET A 5 -1.85 5.64 0.05
C MET A 5 -1.38 4.28 0.56
N HIS A 6 -0.56 4.29 1.61
CA HIS A 6 -0.43 3.09 2.44
C HIS A 6 -1.72 2.93 3.28
N TRP A 7 -2.17 1.69 3.50
CA TRP A 7 -3.48 1.43 4.06
C TRP A 7 -3.59 1.59 5.59
N LEU A 8 -2.50 1.44 6.35
CA LEU A 8 -2.54 1.44 7.81
C LEU A 8 -1.49 2.36 8.42
N GLN A 9 -1.90 3.03 9.49
CA GLN A 9 -1.07 3.98 10.19
C GLN A 9 -1.41 3.98 11.68
N ASP A 10 -0.38 3.91 12.51
CA ASP A 10 -0.46 4.12 13.95
C ASP A 10 -0.30 5.62 14.23
N VAL A 11 -1.43 6.29 14.41
CA VAL A 11 -1.51 7.76 14.38
C VAL A 11 -0.72 8.41 15.51
N ASP A 12 -0.81 7.85 16.72
CA ASP A 12 -0.17 8.38 17.92
C ASP A 12 1.06 7.55 18.34
N ASN A 13 1.61 6.75 17.42
CA ASN A 13 2.77 5.91 17.65
C ASN A 13 2.64 4.99 18.89
N THR A 14 1.45 4.44 19.11
CA THR A 14 1.13 3.57 20.25
C THR A 14 1.99 2.30 20.27
N TYR A 15 2.30 1.72 19.11
CA TYR A 15 3.23 0.58 19.00
C TYR A 15 4.70 0.99 19.15
N GLY A 16 5.00 2.29 19.03
CA GLY A 16 6.31 2.84 19.32
C GLY A 16 7.39 2.57 18.27
N PHE A 17 7.02 2.15 17.05
CA PHE A 17 7.99 1.93 15.98
C PHE A 17 8.59 3.24 15.48
N GLY A 18 7.81 4.31 15.33
CA GLY A 18 8.28 5.60 14.81
C GLY A 18 8.66 5.56 13.34
N ASN A 19 7.92 4.83 12.50
CA ASN A 19 8.08 4.84 11.04
C ASN A 19 7.40 6.05 10.41
N THR A 20 7.97 7.22 10.65
CA THR A 20 7.34 8.49 10.27
C THR A 20 7.31 8.66 8.75
N PRO A 21 6.16 9.01 8.14
CA PRO A 21 6.05 9.29 6.71
C PRO A 21 7.05 10.36 6.27
N GLY A 22 8.05 9.95 5.48
CA GLY A 22 9.10 10.85 5.00
C GLY A 22 10.15 11.28 6.04
N GLY A 23 10.05 10.84 7.30
CA GLY A 23 10.97 11.21 8.38
C GLY A 23 12.03 10.15 8.70
N GLY A 24 11.69 8.86 8.68
CA GLY A 24 12.68 7.79 8.88
C GLY A 24 12.10 6.45 9.31
N CYS A 25 12.98 5.46 9.42
CA CYS A 25 12.66 4.09 9.80
C CYS A 25 13.02 3.81 11.25
N GLU A 26 12.08 3.21 11.97
CA GLU A 26 12.20 2.74 13.34
C GLU A 26 12.75 3.80 14.31
N LEU A 27 12.28 5.06 14.21
CA LEU A 27 12.78 6.16 15.05
C LEU A 27 12.48 5.94 16.55
N GLY A 28 11.53 5.07 16.87
CA GLY A 28 11.17 4.67 18.23
C GLY A 28 9.97 5.43 18.81
N PRO A 29 9.68 5.21 20.10
CA PRO A 29 8.43 5.66 20.71
C PRO A 29 8.34 7.18 20.90
N THR A 30 9.47 7.89 20.89
CA THR A 30 9.53 9.34 21.03
C THR A 30 9.47 10.06 19.68
N ALA A 31 9.28 9.35 18.57
CA ALA A 31 9.15 9.97 17.27
C ALA A 31 7.83 10.73 17.18
N ASP A 32 7.89 11.95 16.66
CA ASP A 32 6.71 12.79 16.49
C ASP A 32 5.91 12.39 15.24
N GLY A 33 4.60 12.38 15.41
CA GLY A 33 3.65 12.09 14.35
C GLY A 33 3.45 10.60 14.09
N PRO A 34 2.69 10.30 13.04
CA PRO A 34 2.16 8.96 12.86
C PRO A 34 3.21 7.99 12.31
N SER A 35 3.05 6.69 12.60
CA SER A 35 3.96 5.62 12.20
C SER A 35 3.30 4.68 11.18
N TYR A 36 3.94 4.45 10.04
CA TYR A 36 3.47 3.46 9.08
C TYR A 36 3.78 2.04 9.56
N ILE A 37 2.71 1.25 9.71
CA ILE A 37 2.75 -0.13 10.18
C ILE A 37 1.92 -1.03 9.26
N ASN A 38 2.16 -2.33 9.31
CA ASN A 38 1.28 -3.32 8.71
C ASN A 38 0.85 -4.34 9.76
N THR A 39 -0.01 -5.28 9.36
CA THR A 39 -0.45 -6.42 10.17
C THR A 39 -0.53 -7.68 9.30
N PHE A 40 -1.58 -7.81 8.49
CA PHE A 40 -1.88 -9.01 7.69
C PHE A 40 -0.77 -9.39 6.71
N GLN A 41 -0.25 -10.62 6.82
CA GLN A 41 0.81 -11.18 5.97
C GLN A 41 0.74 -12.72 5.78
N ARG A 42 -0.04 -13.46 6.59
CA ARG A 42 0.05 -14.94 6.69
C ARG A 42 -1.15 -15.70 6.12
N GLY A 43 -1.87 -15.08 5.20
CA GLY A 43 -2.91 -15.74 4.39
C GLY A 43 -4.31 -15.63 4.97
N GLU A 44 -5.25 -16.34 4.34
CA GLU A 44 -6.70 -16.18 4.54
C GLU A 44 -7.22 -16.56 5.93
N GLN A 45 -6.47 -17.36 6.69
CA GLN A 45 -6.82 -17.78 8.05
C GLN A 45 -6.20 -16.89 9.13
N GLU A 46 -5.47 -15.83 8.76
CA GLU A 46 -4.97 -14.85 9.72
C GLU A 46 -6.03 -13.79 9.99
N SER A 47 -6.80 -13.96 11.07
CA SER A 47 -7.75 -12.95 11.52
C SER A 47 -7.05 -11.76 12.17
N VAL A 48 -7.80 -10.68 12.41
CA VAL A 48 -7.29 -9.46 13.08
C VAL A 48 -6.67 -9.76 14.45
N TRP A 49 -7.15 -10.79 15.14
CA TRP A 49 -6.68 -11.20 16.47
C TRP A 49 -5.36 -11.98 16.45
N GLU A 50 -4.92 -12.42 15.28
CA GLU A 50 -3.81 -13.35 15.14
C GLU A 50 -2.58 -12.68 14.54
N THR A 51 -2.70 -11.44 14.04
CA THR A 51 -1.60 -10.69 13.42
C THR A 51 -0.48 -10.33 14.41
N ILE A 52 0.71 -10.07 13.88
CA ILE A 52 1.84 -9.50 14.63
C ILE A 52 2.14 -8.13 14.01
N PRO A 53 1.67 -7.01 14.58
CA PRO A 53 1.92 -5.67 14.05
C PRO A 53 3.42 -5.39 13.86
N GLN A 54 3.75 -4.86 12.69
CA GLN A 54 5.14 -4.72 12.22
C GLN A 54 5.37 -3.38 11.49
N PRO A 55 6.58 -2.82 11.55
CA PRO A 55 6.92 -1.59 10.83
C PRO A 55 6.98 -1.83 9.30
N THR A 56 6.55 -0.84 8.52
CA THR A 56 6.67 -0.89 7.04
C THR A 56 8.10 -0.77 6.53
N CYS A 57 8.93 0.06 7.17
CA CYS A 57 10.37 0.09 7.01
C CYS A 57 11.03 -0.62 8.19
N ASP A 58 11.68 -1.75 7.91
CA ASP A 58 12.30 -2.64 8.88
C ASP A 58 13.82 -2.51 8.75
N ILE A 59 14.46 -1.92 9.76
CA ILE A 59 15.92 -1.76 9.84
C ILE A 59 16.52 -2.65 10.94
N PHE A 60 15.77 -3.66 11.39
CA PHE A 60 16.10 -4.65 12.41
C PHE A 60 16.28 -4.08 13.81
N LYS A 61 15.67 -2.93 14.12
CA LYS A 61 15.72 -2.35 15.46
C LYS A 61 14.73 -3.03 16.41
N PHE A 62 13.59 -3.47 15.90
CA PHE A 62 12.55 -4.16 16.66
C PHE A 62 12.35 -5.59 16.15
N GLY A 63 11.65 -6.43 16.91
CA GLY A 63 11.42 -7.84 16.55
C GLY A 63 12.63 -8.73 16.86
N GLY A 64 12.92 -9.68 15.97
CA GLY A 64 14.01 -10.64 16.09
C GLY A 64 15.30 -10.21 15.37
N THR A 65 16.20 -11.16 15.13
CA THR A 65 17.49 -10.92 14.45
C THR A 65 17.33 -10.28 13.06
N ASN A 66 16.27 -10.66 12.33
CA ASN A 66 15.96 -10.18 10.99
C ASN A 66 14.76 -9.21 10.99
N GLY A 67 14.56 -8.49 12.10
CA GLY A 67 13.35 -7.71 12.31
C GLY A 67 12.13 -8.59 12.41
N TYR A 68 11.13 -8.32 11.57
CA TYR A 68 9.91 -9.12 11.45
C TYR A 68 9.87 -9.94 10.15
N LEU A 69 10.91 -9.88 9.31
CA LEU A 69 10.85 -10.37 7.94
C LEU A 69 10.71 -11.90 7.84
N ASP A 70 11.43 -12.63 8.69
CA ASP A 70 11.48 -14.09 8.69
C ASP A 70 10.21 -14.76 9.25
N LEU A 71 9.32 -13.98 9.87
CA LEU A 71 7.98 -14.42 10.22
C LEU A 71 7.07 -14.61 9.00
N PHE A 72 7.36 -13.91 7.90
CA PHE A 72 6.47 -13.80 6.74
C PHE A 72 7.05 -14.41 5.47
N VAL A 73 8.36 -14.23 5.24
CA VAL A 73 9.03 -14.73 4.05
C VAL A 73 10.28 -15.48 4.46
N LYS A 74 10.36 -16.75 4.06
CA LYS A 74 11.57 -17.54 4.21
C LYS A 74 12.56 -17.18 3.10
N ASP A 75 13.75 -16.74 3.47
CA ASP A 75 14.85 -16.45 2.56
C ASP A 75 16.18 -16.97 3.15
N SER A 76 17.19 -17.08 2.30
CA SER A 76 18.57 -17.41 2.65
C SER A 76 19.29 -16.30 3.42
N SER A 77 18.87 -15.05 3.22
CA SER A 77 19.40 -13.87 3.90
C SER A 77 18.34 -12.76 3.96
N TYR A 78 18.49 -11.85 4.92
CA TYR A 78 17.53 -10.77 5.13
C TYR A 78 18.22 -9.42 5.03
N ALA A 79 17.61 -8.51 4.27
CA ALA A 79 18.07 -7.14 4.11
C ALA A 79 17.08 -6.17 4.73
N LYS A 80 17.62 -5.09 5.33
CA LYS A 80 16.83 -3.94 5.77
C LYS A 80 16.09 -3.40 4.56
N GLN A 81 14.79 -3.19 4.71
CA GLN A 81 13.91 -2.92 3.58
C GLN A 81 12.69 -2.13 4.01
N TRP A 82 11.99 -1.57 3.03
CA TRP A 82 10.68 -0.97 3.23
C TRP A 82 9.65 -1.62 2.31
N LYS A 83 8.41 -1.69 2.77
CA LYS A 83 7.27 -2.19 2.00
C LYS A 83 5.98 -1.51 2.41
N TYR A 84 5.17 -1.18 1.42
CA TYR A 84 3.87 -0.57 1.60
C TYR A 84 2.81 -1.37 0.84
N THR A 85 1.59 -1.34 1.35
CA THR A 85 0.42 -1.96 0.74
C THR A 85 -0.66 -0.90 0.57
N ASN A 86 -1.22 -0.81 -0.62
CA ASN A 86 -2.37 0.04 -0.92
C ASN A 86 -3.68 -0.70 -0.67
N ALA A 87 -4.72 0.04 -0.26
CA ALA A 87 -6.11 -0.39 -0.28
C ALA A 87 -6.81 0.29 -1.48
N PRO A 88 -6.99 -0.41 -2.62
CA PRO A 88 -7.45 0.21 -3.87
C PRO A 88 -8.84 0.84 -3.77
N ASP A 89 -9.69 0.32 -2.89
CA ASP A 89 -11.00 0.88 -2.60
C ASP A 89 -10.89 2.28 -1.95
N ALA A 90 -9.91 2.51 -1.08
CA ALA A 90 -9.69 3.79 -0.41
C ALA A 90 -9.17 4.85 -1.39
N ASP A 91 -8.20 4.51 -2.24
CA ASP A 91 -7.72 5.39 -3.30
C ASP A 91 -8.85 5.70 -4.31
N ALA A 92 -9.63 4.69 -4.72
CA ALA A 92 -10.78 4.89 -5.59
C ALA A 92 -11.84 5.80 -4.96
N ARG A 93 -12.11 5.65 -3.66
CA ARG A 93 -13.03 6.51 -2.91
C ARG A 93 -12.53 7.96 -2.84
N ALA A 94 -11.23 8.18 -2.68
CA ALA A 94 -10.63 9.51 -2.71
C ALA A 94 -10.76 10.16 -4.09
N ILE A 95 -10.56 9.39 -5.17
CA ILE A 95 -10.77 9.85 -6.55
C ILE A 95 -12.25 10.19 -6.79
N GLN A 96 -13.17 9.34 -6.32
CA GLN A 96 -14.60 9.59 -6.39
C GLN A 96 -15.00 10.89 -5.66
N ALA A 97 -14.43 11.15 -4.48
CA ALA A 97 -14.67 12.40 -3.75
C ALA A 97 -14.13 13.62 -4.52
N ALA A 98 -12.95 13.51 -5.13
CA ALA A 98 -12.38 14.58 -5.95
C ALA A 98 -13.21 14.88 -7.21
N TYR A 99 -13.83 13.86 -7.82
CA TYR A 99 -14.78 14.05 -8.93
C TYR A 99 -15.98 14.92 -8.50
N TRP A 100 -16.55 14.65 -7.33
CA TRP A 100 -17.66 15.46 -6.82
C TRP A 100 -17.24 16.87 -6.45
N ALA A 101 -16.05 17.03 -5.85
CA ALA A 101 -15.49 18.34 -5.55
C ALA A 101 -15.30 19.19 -6.83
N ASP A 102 -14.76 18.58 -7.90
CA ASP A 102 -14.62 19.23 -9.21
C ASP A 102 -15.98 19.66 -9.78
N THR A 103 -16.95 18.74 -9.77
CA THR A 103 -18.30 18.97 -10.28
C THR A 103 -18.99 20.13 -9.56
N TRP A 104 -18.97 20.12 -8.22
CA TRP A 104 -19.61 21.15 -7.41
C TRP A 104 -18.89 22.49 -7.48
N ALA A 105 -17.55 22.49 -7.47
CA ALA A 105 -16.77 23.72 -7.60
C ALA A 105 -17.00 24.38 -8.97
N LYS A 106 -17.03 23.61 -10.05
CA LYS A 106 -17.36 24.14 -11.40
C LYS A 106 -18.77 24.73 -11.47
N ALA A 107 -19.76 24.07 -10.87
CA ALA A 107 -21.14 24.59 -10.81
C ALA A 107 -21.23 25.94 -10.06
N GLN A 108 -20.31 26.20 -9.14
CA GLN A 108 -20.21 27.46 -8.40
C GLN A 108 -19.27 28.48 -9.06
N GLY A 109 -18.70 28.20 -10.23
CA GLY A 109 -17.69 29.06 -10.88
C GLY A 109 -16.34 29.07 -10.16
N LYS A 110 -16.08 28.10 -9.27
CA LYS A 110 -14.91 27.99 -8.39
C LYS A 110 -13.99 26.80 -8.73
N GLY A 111 -14.08 26.27 -9.95
CA GLY A 111 -13.28 25.10 -10.35
C GLY A 111 -11.76 25.28 -10.18
N ALA A 112 -11.27 26.52 -10.30
CA ALA A 112 -9.85 26.84 -10.08
C ALA A 112 -9.38 26.55 -8.63
N ASP A 113 -10.26 26.70 -7.64
CA ASP A 113 -9.93 26.54 -6.21
C ASP A 113 -9.57 25.08 -5.86
N VAL A 114 -10.09 24.12 -6.63
CA VAL A 114 -9.87 22.68 -6.39
C VAL A 114 -8.94 22.02 -7.41
N ALA A 115 -8.48 22.76 -8.44
CA ALA A 115 -7.76 22.21 -9.59
C ALA A 115 -6.51 21.40 -9.19
N THR A 116 -5.74 21.87 -8.21
CA THR A 116 -4.55 21.14 -7.72
C THR A 116 -4.92 19.81 -7.05
N THR A 117 -6.01 19.75 -6.29
CA THR A 117 -6.48 18.52 -5.64
C THR A 117 -6.99 17.53 -6.67
N VAL A 118 -7.74 18.00 -7.67
CA VAL A 118 -8.22 17.17 -8.79
C VAL A 118 -7.05 16.60 -9.59
N ALA A 119 -6.00 17.38 -9.84
CA ALA A 119 -4.78 16.88 -10.49
C ALA A 119 -4.08 15.78 -9.67
N LYS A 120 -4.02 15.92 -8.34
CA LYS A 120 -3.50 14.87 -7.45
C LYS A 120 -4.34 13.60 -7.50
N ALA A 121 -5.68 13.72 -7.51
CA ALA A 121 -6.57 12.58 -7.68
C ALA A 121 -6.38 11.89 -9.04
N GLY A 122 -6.20 12.66 -10.13
CA GLY A 122 -5.84 12.11 -11.44
C GLY A 122 -4.53 11.31 -11.40
N LYS A 123 -3.49 11.85 -10.73
CA LYS A 123 -2.23 11.14 -10.52
C LYS A 123 -2.41 9.85 -9.70
N MET A 124 -3.20 9.91 -8.61
CA MET A 124 -3.53 8.72 -7.81
C MET A 124 -4.21 7.65 -8.66
N GLY A 125 -5.18 8.03 -9.51
CA GLY A 125 -5.83 7.12 -10.45
C GLY A 125 -4.88 6.48 -11.45
N ASP A 126 -3.84 7.20 -11.88
CA ASP A 126 -2.83 6.67 -12.81
C ASP A 126 -1.96 5.57 -12.17
N TYR A 127 -1.62 5.70 -10.88
CA TYR A 127 -0.92 4.66 -10.11
C TYR A 127 -1.86 3.55 -9.65
N LEU A 128 -3.13 3.84 -9.37
CA LEU A 128 -4.14 2.85 -8.96
C LEU A 128 -4.34 1.72 -9.99
N ARG A 129 -3.93 1.94 -11.25
CA ARG A 129 -3.89 0.89 -12.29
C ARG A 129 -3.05 -0.32 -11.91
N TYR A 130 -2.11 -0.22 -10.96
CA TYR A 130 -1.42 -1.42 -10.43
C TYR A 130 -2.40 -2.42 -9.82
N ALA A 131 -3.53 -1.96 -9.27
CA ALA A 131 -4.59 -2.83 -8.74
C ALA A 131 -5.28 -3.66 -9.83
N PHE A 132 -5.06 -3.38 -11.12
CA PHE A 132 -5.72 -4.09 -12.23
C PHE A 132 -4.99 -5.36 -12.65
N PHE A 133 -3.80 -5.63 -12.11
CA PHE A 133 -2.95 -6.73 -12.55
C PHE A 133 -2.93 -7.87 -11.54
N ASP A 134 -2.79 -9.09 -12.07
CA ASP A 134 -2.44 -10.25 -11.25
C ASP A 134 -1.21 -9.96 -10.38
N LYS A 135 -1.20 -10.50 -9.15
CA LYS A 135 -0.17 -10.25 -8.12
C LYS A 135 1.25 -10.47 -8.63
N TYR A 136 1.45 -11.44 -9.54
CA TYR A 136 2.74 -11.77 -10.13
C TYR A 136 2.75 -11.58 -11.66
N PHE A 137 1.86 -10.74 -12.17
CA PHE A 137 1.67 -10.47 -13.60
C PHE A 137 1.53 -11.74 -14.44
N LYS A 138 0.86 -12.78 -13.91
CA LYS A 138 0.46 -13.97 -14.67
C LYS A 138 -0.65 -13.63 -15.66
N LYS A 139 -0.68 -14.34 -16.79
CA LYS A 139 -1.72 -14.19 -17.79
C LYS A 139 -3.10 -14.54 -17.18
N ILE A 140 -4.09 -13.69 -17.40
CA ILE A 140 -5.46 -13.90 -16.93
C ILE A 140 -6.14 -15.02 -17.72
N GLY A 141 -6.93 -15.83 -17.03
CA GLY A 141 -7.74 -16.92 -17.59
C GLY A 141 -7.16 -18.30 -17.30
N ASN A 142 -7.96 -19.16 -16.65
CA ASN A 142 -7.64 -20.55 -16.32
C ASN A 142 -6.29 -20.76 -15.59
N CYS A 143 -5.79 -19.74 -14.89
CA CYS A 143 -4.59 -19.87 -14.09
C CYS A 143 -4.92 -20.54 -12.74
N THR A 144 -4.68 -21.84 -12.64
CA THR A 144 -5.08 -22.69 -11.50
C THR A 144 -3.88 -23.33 -10.79
N SER A 145 -2.65 -22.99 -11.20
CA SER A 145 -1.41 -23.52 -10.63
C SER A 145 -0.33 -22.43 -10.54
N THR A 146 0.74 -22.69 -9.82
CA THR A 146 1.91 -21.79 -9.74
C THR A 146 2.72 -21.74 -11.05
N SER A 147 2.49 -22.69 -11.96
CA SER A 147 3.18 -22.82 -13.25
C SER A 147 2.53 -22.08 -14.41
N CYS A 148 1.48 -21.28 -14.17
CA CYS A 148 0.86 -20.47 -15.22
C CYS A 148 1.87 -19.60 -15.98
N ALA A 149 1.60 -19.40 -17.26
CA ALA A 149 2.41 -18.51 -18.08
C ALA A 149 2.43 -17.08 -17.51
N ALA A 150 3.60 -16.45 -17.58
CA ALA A 150 3.70 -15.01 -17.36
C ALA A 150 2.92 -14.26 -18.45
N GLY A 151 2.33 -13.13 -18.09
CA GLY A 151 1.70 -12.24 -19.06
C GLY A 151 2.73 -11.45 -19.86
N THR A 152 2.33 -10.97 -21.03
CA THR A 152 3.04 -9.97 -21.83
C THR A 152 2.15 -8.75 -22.05
N GLY A 153 2.61 -7.59 -21.61
CA GLY A 153 1.86 -6.33 -21.75
C GLY A 153 0.65 -6.29 -20.81
N LYS A 154 -0.56 -6.36 -21.36
CA LYS A 154 -1.83 -6.16 -20.63
C LYS A 154 -2.67 -7.43 -20.48
N ASP A 155 -2.18 -8.58 -20.92
CA ASP A 155 -2.91 -9.85 -20.76
C ASP A 155 -2.86 -10.41 -19.32
N SER A 156 -2.09 -9.78 -18.43
CA SER A 156 -2.12 -9.97 -16.97
C SER A 156 -3.06 -9.01 -16.24
N ALA A 157 -3.72 -8.10 -16.97
CA ALA A 157 -4.70 -7.18 -16.40
C ALA A 157 -6.10 -7.81 -16.37
N HIS A 158 -6.69 -7.93 -15.19
CA HIS A 158 -8.09 -8.30 -14.99
C HIS A 158 -9.05 -7.10 -14.99
N TYR A 159 -8.53 -5.86 -15.00
CA TYR A 159 -9.31 -4.60 -15.10
C TYR A 159 -10.34 -4.38 -13.98
N LEU A 160 -10.11 -4.98 -12.82
CA LEU A 160 -10.89 -4.78 -11.60
C LEU A 160 -9.99 -4.18 -10.54
N LEU A 161 -10.54 -3.49 -9.55
CA LEU A 161 -9.80 -3.12 -8.34
C LEU A 161 -9.58 -4.37 -7.49
N SER A 162 -8.36 -4.90 -7.48
CA SER A 162 -7.98 -6.02 -6.63
C SER A 162 -7.97 -5.63 -5.14
N TRP A 163 -7.73 -6.62 -4.28
CA TRP A 163 -7.63 -6.39 -2.83
C TRP A 163 -6.48 -5.44 -2.45
N TYR A 164 -5.37 -5.51 -3.18
CA TYR A 164 -4.22 -4.64 -2.96
C TYR A 164 -3.27 -4.64 -4.15
N TYR A 165 -2.46 -3.58 -4.23
CA TYR A 165 -1.13 -3.66 -4.81
C TYR A 165 -0.11 -3.29 -3.72
N SER A 166 1.13 -3.75 -3.86
CA SER A 166 2.19 -3.52 -2.89
C SER A 166 3.51 -3.24 -3.59
N TRP A 167 4.37 -2.46 -2.94
CA TRP A 167 5.70 -2.11 -3.44
C TRP A 167 6.68 -2.03 -2.27
N GLY A 168 7.94 -2.38 -2.53
CA GLY A 168 9.00 -2.37 -1.54
C GLY A 168 10.39 -2.28 -2.18
N GLY A 169 11.43 -2.14 -1.36
CA GLY A 169 12.82 -2.07 -1.78
C GLY A 169 13.80 -1.87 -0.64
#